data_AF-A0A7S1YKB8-F1
#
_entry.id   AF-A0A7S1YKB8-F1
#
_cell.length_a   1.000
_cell.length_b   1.000
_cell.length_c   1.000
_cell.angle_alpha   90.00
_cell.angle_beta   90.00
_cell.angle_gamma   90.00
#
_symmetry.space_group_name_H-M   'P 1'
#
loop_
_entity.id
_entity.type
_entity.pdbx_description
1 polymer ?
#
loop_
_entity_poly.entity_id
_entity_poly.type
_entity_poly.pdbx_seq_one_letter_code
_entity_poly.pdbx_strand_id
1 'polypeptide(L)'
;AAESVTPSGNLLLWKKRSITCAALYTCVDGQRQRAIVGVLSSRSGGTATTYIVGNVHLPANKGDDLRGDARRRELSAVLGQIQRLVTRSYRNGIPILMGDFNDNEDLIDSRIPMDLWEAVHNQDGDNGCTFDPQSNPRALFTRQQAGSHSEEPKRIDRIIALRPGLTPTTAKLIGKNHPPSDHYGVMVELKGPRGERSTMKIATEENLWSGSALTTPDTLLGLTLSKYPLLPDDVPPKNKTSTLPVPHITLLHGFVEIQSSMDLVKNAVAESLRSAGLTNHDGMPTLTFDHLDVFEHSSSATLICRPRDSDWLRTLYRTLRITFPQCDEQETRHTEGWTPHVSLGNFGTTSAAREFISTLNMSSGTAETLTVQAITIFRRSTVDGKIFAAGVVPFCSQQLTWSNVLKDAGRSQHEGFKGAADVVRFETERACEAAAGSEAKVKVHVYGSHALGASLPGFSDIDTVVNVTSRDKNPAALNFLRRVADFLQARHPTGKFRIREAKSKETRLCILTFRLWPGAPAVDLQVSFRNRSNGVFVNDASRLAFGGVVDTIRLQESIAEEQRKTFSGALRILKFWAHQRQVYGSGYLGGGGW
;
A
#
# COMPACT_ATOMS: atom_id res chain seq x y z
N ALA A 1 5.30 -32.60 -10.51
CA ALA A 1 4.35 -31.46 -10.49
C ALA A 1 5.15 -30.23 -10.86
N ALA A 2 4.90 -29.67 -12.05
CA ALA A 2 5.68 -28.57 -12.60
C ALA A 2 5.21 -27.26 -11.96
N GLU A 3 6.11 -26.57 -11.26
CA GLU A 3 5.90 -25.20 -10.83
C GLU A 3 5.80 -24.30 -12.07
N SER A 4 4.65 -23.65 -12.23
CA SER A 4 4.42 -22.63 -13.25
C SER A 4 5.24 -21.38 -12.89
N VAL A 5 6.45 -21.28 -13.41
CA VAL A 5 7.17 -20.00 -13.41
C VAL A 5 6.56 -19.14 -14.50
N THR A 6 5.96 -18.02 -14.13
CA THR A 6 5.54 -16.97 -15.07
C THR A 6 6.59 -15.87 -15.02
N PRO A 7 7.51 -15.73 -15.98
CA PRO A 7 8.39 -14.56 -16.01
C PRO A 7 7.64 -13.41 -16.67
N SER A 8 7.27 -12.41 -15.88
CA SER A 8 7.02 -11.05 -16.36
C SER A 8 8.37 -10.32 -16.50
N GLY A 9 8.52 -9.49 -17.54
CA GLY A 9 9.81 -8.90 -17.96
C GLY A 9 10.63 -8.31 -16.81
N ASN A 10 11.74 -8.97 -16.48
CA ASN A 10 12.64 -8.53 -15.42
C ASN A 10 13.80 -7.71 -16.00
N LEU A 11 13.90 -6.45 -15.58
CA LEU A 11 15.07 -5.59 -15.79
C LEU A 11 16.03 -5.80 -14.61
N LEU A 12 16.98 -6.73 -14.70
CA LEU A 12 18.02 -6.90 -13.68
C LEU A 12 19.25 -6.06 -14.03
N LEU A 13 19.38 -4.89 -13.42
CA LEU A 13 20.53 -4.00 -13.59
C LEU A 13 21.48 -4.17 -12.42
N TRP A 14 22.65 -4.75 -12.68
CA TRP A 14 23.68 -4.95 -11.67
C TRP A 14 24.90 -4.10 -11.98
N LYS A 15 25.38 -3.32 -11.00
CA LYS A 15 26.66 -2.62 -11.07
C LYS A 15 27.40 -2.78 -9.75
N LYS A 16 28.72 -2.88 -9.85
CA LYS A 16 29.66 -2.91 -8.70
C LYS A 16 29.67 -1.62 -7.85
N ARG A 17 28.95 -0.55 -8.27
CA ARG A 17 28.80 0.76 -7.59
C ARG A 17 27.42 1.38 -7.90
N SER A 18 26.90 2.21 -7.00
CA SER A 18 25.52 2.77 -6.97
C SER A 18 24.95 3.19 -8.33
N ILE A 19 23.91 2.48 -8.78
CA ILE A 19 22.94 2.96 -9.79
C ILE A 19 21.67 3.35 -9.04
N THR A 20 21.11 4.50 -9.39
CA THR A 20 19.78 4.91 -8.91
C THR A 20 18.83 4.87 -10.10
N CYS A 21 17.75 4.11 -9.98
CA CYS A 21 16.64 4.21 -10.92
C CYS A 21 15.92 5.54 -10.66
N ALA A 22 15.89 6.43 -11.66
CA ALA A 22 15.27 7.74 -11.57
C ALA A 22 13.81 7.70 -12.04
N ALA A 23 13.47 6.84 -13.01
CA ALA A 23 12.10 6.67 -13.50
C ALA A 23 11.88 5.32 -14.20
N LEU A 24 10.62 4.89 -14.33
CA LEU A 24 10.10 3.72 -15.03
C LEU A 24 8.76 4.10 -15.68
N TYR A 25 8.63 3.91 -16.97
CA TYR A 25 7.43 4.25 -17.74
C TYR A 25 6.86 2.99 -18.35
N THR A 26 5.60 2.68 -18.05
CA THR A 26 4.87 1.63 -18.74
C THR A 26 4.37 2.15 -20.09
N CYS A 27 4.53 1.35 -21.13
CA CYS A 27 4.00 1.67 -22.45
C CYS A 27 2.71 0.87 -22.67
N VAL A 28 1.62 1.57 -22.99
CA VAL A 28 0.31 0.97 -23.27
C VAL A 28 0.15 0.84 -24.79
N ASP A 29 -0.02 -0.38 -25.30
CA ASP A 29 -0.18 -0.66 -26.73
C ASP A 29 -1.66 -0.83 -27.16
N GLY A 30 -2.58 -0.26 -26.39
CA GLY A 30 -4.01 -0.30 -26.65
C GLY A 30 -4.74 -1.53 -26.10
N GLN A 31 -4.05 -2.65 -25.80
CA GLN A 31 -4.70 -3.81 -25.14
C GLN A 31 -3.82 -4.59 -24.14
N ARG A 32 -2.49 -4.36 -24.06
CA ARG A 32 -1.58 -5.02 -23.11
C ARG A 32 -0.58 -4.04 -22.50
N GLN A 33 -0.38 -4.14 -21.19
CA GLN A 33 0.71 -3.45 -20.49
C GLN A 33 1.88 -4.41 -20.33
N ARG A 34 2.83 -4.42 -21.27
CA ARG A 34 3.98 -5.35 -21.22
C ARG A 34 5.35 -4.69 -21.33
N ALA A 35 5.45 -3.55 -22.02
CA ALA A 35 6.74 -2.91 -22.25
C ALA A 35 7.04 -1.79 -21.25
N ILE A 36 8.31 -1.70 -20.83
CA ILE A 36 8.77 -0.80 -19.76
C ILE A 36 9.98 0.01 -20.26
N VAL A 37 9.99 1.32 -20.03
CA VAL A 37 11.16 2.18 -20.26
C VAL A 37 11.67 2.71 -18.93
N GLY A 38 12.87 2.30 -18.51
CA GLY A 38 13.55 2.82 -17.32
C GLY A 38 14.46 4.01 -17.62
N VAL A 39 14.59 4.94 -16.68
CA VAL A 39 15.61 5.99 -16.68
C VAL A 39 16.51 5.73 -15.49
N LEU A 40 17.79 5.52 -15.77
CA LEU A 40 18.78 5.08 -14.80
C LEU A 40 19.87 6.13 -14.72
N SER A 41 20.33 6.43 -13.51
CA SER A 41 21.46 7.34 -13.31
C SER A 41 22.60 6.62 -12.61
N SER A 42 23.81 6.77 -13.15
CA SER A 42 25.05 6.25 -12.60
C SER A 42 25.94 7.42 -12.22
N ARG A 43 26.40 7.47 -10.96
CA ARG A 43 27.44 8.42 -10.53
C ARG A 43 28.81 7.75 -10.51
N SER A 44 29.80 8.41 -11.11
CA SER A 44 31.21 8.02 -11.03
C SER A 44 32.08 9.27 -11.08
N GLY A 45 33.01 9.44 -10.13
CA GLY A 45 33.96 10.56 -10.15
C GLY A 45 33.32 11.96 -10.13
N GLY A 46 32.15 12.13 -9.51
CA GLY A 46 31.41 13.40 -9.48
C GLY A 46 30.55 13.68 -10.72
N THR A 47 30.67 12.88 -11.78
CA THR A 47 29.81 12.95 -12.97
C THR A 47 28.65 11.98 -12.89
N ALA A 48 27.45 12.44 -13.29
CA ALA A 48 26.26 11.61 -13.42
C ALA A 48 25.97 11.34 -14.90
N THR A 49 25.81 10.07 -15.25
CA THR A 49 25.40 9.62 -16.60
C THR A 49 24.00 9.03 -16.51
N THR A 50 23.11 9.48 -17.38
CA THR A 50 21.73 9.00 -17.46
C THR A 50 21.57 8.05 -18.65
N TYR A 51 20.97 6.89 -18.41
CA TYR A 51 20.62 5.88 -19.40
C TYR A 51 19.10 5.78 -19.49
N ILE A 52 18.55 5.61 -20.68
CA ILE A 52 17.12 5.44 -20.91
C ILE A 52 16.95 4.07 -21.57
N VAL A 53 16.44 3.10 -20.83
CA VAL A 53 16.48 1.68 -21.19
C VAL A 53 15.06 1.17 -21.45
N GLY A 54 14.72 0.92 -22.71
CA GLY A 54 13.50 0.21 -23.07
C GLY A 54 13.68 -1.30 -22.99
N ASN A 55 12.72 -1.99 -22.37
CA ASN A 55 12.62 -3.43 -22.36
C ASN A 55 11.42 -3.89 -23.19
N VAL A 56 11.64 -4.82 -24.12
CA VAL A 56 10.60 -5.39 -25.01
C VAL A 56 10.47 -6.90 -24.82
N HIS A 57 9.27 -7.43 -25.06
CA HIS A 57 9.04 -8.86 -25.19
C HIS A 57 8.09 -9.08 -26.38
N LEU A 58 8.68 -9.02 -27.57
CA LEU A 58 7.92 -9.00 -28.81
C LEU A 58 7.33 -10.38 -29.09
N PRO A 59 6.08 -10.50 -29.57
CA PRO A 59 5.51 -11.79 -29.93
C PRO A 59 6.26 -12.42 -31.13
N ALA A 60 6.34 -13.75 -31.15
CA ALA A 60 6.87 -14.50 -32.28
C ALA A 60 6.08 -14.24 -33.57
N ASN A 61 6.80 -13.96 -34.66
CA ASN A 61 6.24 -13.78 -35.99
C ASN A 61 5.94 -15.15 -36.60
N LYS A 62 4.65 -15.49 -36.77
CA LYS A 62 4.21 -16.76 -37.38
C LYS A 62 3.54 -16.54 -38.74
N GLY A 63 3.77 -15.39 -39.39
CA GLY A 63 3.12 -15.04 -40.66
C GLY A 63 1.63 -14.66 -40.52
N ASP A 64 1.19 -14.28 -39.33
CA ASP A 64 -0.15 -13.77 -39.04
C ASP A 64 -0.10 -12.24 -38.89
N ASP A 65 -0.80 -11.51 -39.75
CA ASP A 65 -0.83 -10.05 -39.81
C ASP A 65 -1.16 -9.41 -38.45
N LEU A 66 -2.01 -10.05 -37.65
CA LEU A 66 -2.41 -9.56 -36.32
C LEU A 66 -1.23 -9.56 -35.33
N ARG A 67 -0.32 -10.54 -35.44
CA ARG A 67 0.87 -10.63 -34.57
C ARG A 67 1.98 -9.69 -35.04
N GLY A 68 2.17 -9.56 -36.35
CA GLY A 68 3.07 -8.56 -36.94
C GLY A 68 2.68 -7.13 -36.54
N ASP A 69 1.38 -6.84 -36.55
CA ASP A 69 0.85 -5.56 -36.09
C ASP A 69 1.06 -5.32 -34.59
N ALA A 70 0.82 -6.33 -33.74
CA ALA A 70 1.06 -6.22 -32.31
C ALA A 70 2.54 -5.92 -32.01
N ARG A 71 3.44 -6.59 -32.72
CA ARG A 71 4.88 -6.38 -32.63
C ARG A 71 5.28 -4.95 -33.02
N ARG A 72 4.79 -4.44 -34.16
CA ARG A 72 5.04 -3.05 -34.60
C ARG A 72 4.52 -2.02 -33.60
N ARG A 73 3.34 -2.26 -33.03
CA ARG A 73 2.74 -1.38 -32.01
C ARG A 73 3.59 -1.33 -30.73
N GLU A 74 4.01 -2.48 -30.20
CA GLU A 74 4.83 -2.56 -28.99
C GLU A 74 6.17 -1.83 -29.17
N LEU A 75 6.87 -2.13 -30.27
CA LEU A 75 8.15 -1.49 -30.58
C LEU A 75 7.99 0.03 -30.78
N SER A 76 6.95 0.46 -31.51
CA SER A 76 6.67 1.89 -31.72
C SER A 76 6.34 2.63 -30.43
N ALA A 77 5.61 1.99 -29.52
CA ALA A 77 5.27 2.57 -28.22
C ALA A 77 6.52 2.78 -27.35
N VAL A 78 7.40 1.78 -27.28
CA VAL A 78 8.66 1.86 -26.54
C VAL A 78 9.61 2.90 -27.13
N LEU A 79 9.83 2.85 -28.45
CA LEU A 79 10.70 3.80 -29.14
C LEU A 79 10.15 5.23 -29.04
N GLY A 80 8.83 5.41 -29.18
CA GLY A 80 8.17 6.69 -28.98
C GLY A 80 8.35 7.22 -27.57
N GLN A 81 8.27 6.37 -26.55
CA GLN A 81 8.52 6.76 -25.16
C GLN A 81 9.97 7.14 -24.92
N ILE A 82 10.93 6.32 -25.39
CA ILE A 82 12.36 6.65 -25.33
C ILE A 82 12.62 8.01 -25.98
N GLN A 83 12.10 8.23 -27.20
CA GLN A 83 12.28 9.49 -27.91
C GLN A 83 11.69 10.69 -27.16
N ARG A 84 10.49 10.55 -26.56
CA ARG A 84 9.90 11.59 -25.72
C ARG A 84 10.79 11.94 -24.52
N LEU A 85 11.31 10.93 -23.82
CA LEU A 85 12.17 11.13 -22.66
C LEU A 85 13.49 11.79 -23.05
N VAL A 86 14.12 11.30 -24.11
CA VAL A 86 15.36 11.86 -24.65
C VAL A 86 15.15 13.31 -25.10
N THR A 87 14.05 13.65 -25.75
CA THR A 87 13.86 15.02 -26.30
C THR A 87 13.41 16.03 -25.25
N ARG A 88 12.57 15.63 -24.30
CA ARG A 88 11.89 16.55 -23.38
C ARG A 88 12.53 16.62 -21.99
N SER A 89 12.88 15.47 -21.42
CA SER A 89 13.22 15.37 -19.99
C SER A 89 14.69 15.07 -19.74
N TYR A 90 15.35 14.38 -20.67
CA TYR A 90 16.70 13.83 -20.51
C TYR A 90 17.50 13.98 -21.81
N ARG A 91 17.74 15.23 -22.25
CA ARG A 91 18.42 15.58 -23.52
C ARG A 91 19.75 14.85 -23.76
N ASN A 92 20.49 14.60 -22.70
CA ASN A 92 21.78 13.91 -22.71
C ASN A 92 21.69 12.45 -22.26
N GLY A 93 20.48 11.91 -22.13
CA GLY A 93 20.26 10.51 -21.79
C GLY A 93 20.72 9.60 -22.93
N ILE A 94 21.35 8.48 -22.57
CA ILE A 94 21.85 7.48 -23.52
C ILE A 94 20.75 6.42 -23.70
N PRO A 95 20.08 6.36 -24.86
CA PRO A 95 19.00 5.41 -25.08
C PRO A 95 19.54 4.01 -25.40
N ILE A 96 18.97 3.00 -24.77
CA ILE A 96 19.27 1.57 -24.95
C ILE A 96 17.93 0.85 -25.11
N LEU A 97 17.84 -0.10 -26.03
CA LEU A 97 16.71 -1.00 -26.19
C LEU A 97 17.19 -2.44 -25.97
N MET A 98 16.47 -3.23 -25.19
CA MET A 98 16.84 -4.62 -24.97
C MET A 98 15.63 -5.49 -24.65
N GLY A 99 15.84 -6.80 -24.63
CA GLY A 99 14.81 -7.77 -24.27
C GLY A 99 14.71 -8.89 -25.30
N ASP A 100 13.58 -9.57 -25.30
CA ASP A 100 13.28 -10.69 -26.18
C ASP A 100 12.58 -10.19 -27.44
N PHE A 101 13.28 -10.31 -28.56
CA PHE A 101 12.80 -9.92 -29.87
C PHE A 101 12.15 -11.08 -30.62
N ASN A 102 12.22 -12.33 -30.18
CA ASN A 102 11.58 -13.52 -30.78
C ASN A 102 11.78 -13.80 -32.30
N ASP A 103 12.35 -12.89 -33.09
CA ASP A 103 12.66 -13.08 -34.51
C ASP A 103 13.74 -12.10 -35.00
N ASN A 104 14.48 -12.49 -36.03
CA ASN A 104 15.62 -11.75 -36.59
C ASN A 104 15.20 -10.70 -37.62
N GLU A 105 14.05 -10.83 -38.28
CA GLU A 105 13.73 -10.08 -39.50
C GLU A 105 13.24 -8.63 -39.25
N ASP A 106 12.63 -8.35 -38.10
CA ASP A 106 11.92 -7.08 -37.91
C ASP A 106 12.80 -5.86 -37.57
N LEU A 107 14.12 -6.06 -37.44
CA LEU A 107 15.08 -5.01 -37.15
C LEU A 107 16.05 -4.72 -38.31
N ILE A 108 15.95 -5.49 -39.41
CA ILE A 108 16.89 -5.46 -40.55
C ILE A 108 16.56 -4.33 -41.55
N ASP A 109 15.62 -3.44 -41.26
CA ASP A 109 15.49 -2.21 -42.06
C ASP A 109 16.51 -1.15 -41.60
N SER A 110 17.78 -1.40 -41.94
CA SER A 110 18.93 -0.50 -42.21
C SER A 110 19.22 0.76 -41.36
N ARG A 111 18.41 1.11 -40.37
CA ARG A 111 18.48 2.38 -39.60
C ARG A 111 18.46 2.17 -38.10
N ILE A 112 18.54 0.92 -37.64
CA ILE A 112 18.61 0.62 -36.22
C ILE A 112 20.08 0.70 -35.78
N PRO A 113 20.38 1.54 -34.78
CA PRO A 113 21.73 1.72 -34.25
C PRO A 113 22.26 0.47 -33.51
N MET A 114 23.59 0.41 -33.39
CA MET A 114 24.46 -0.71 -32.97
C MET A 114 23.88 -1.80 -32.04
N ASP A 115 23.82 -3.05 -32.54
CA ASP A 115 23.71 -4.28 -31.73
C ASP A 115 25.02 -4.48 -30.94
N LEU A 116 24.91 -4.52 -29.62
CA LEU A 116 26.08 -4.52 -28.74
C LEU A 116 26.80 -5.87 -28.65
N TRP A 117 26.14 -6.97 -29.02
CA TRP A 117 26.80 -8.27 -29.14
C TRP A 117 27.73 -8.26 -30.36
N GLU A 118 27.18 -7.88 -31.51
CA GLU A 118 27.93 -7.75 -32.76
C GLU A 118 29.09 -6.78 -32.63
N ALA A 119 28.88 -5.64 -31.97
CA ALA A 119 29.95 -4.67 -31.72
C ALA A 119 31.18 -5.24 -30.96
N VAL A 120 31.01 -6.30 -30.18
CA VAL A 120 32.12 -6.99 -29.48
C VAL A 120 32.67 -8.16 -30.31
N HIS A 121 31.80 -8.92 -30.99
CA HIS A 121 32.14 -10.23 -31.58
C HIS A 121 32.17 -10.27 -33.11
N ASN A 122 32.02 -9.12 -33.80
CA ASN A 122 31.95 -9.00 -35.27
C ASN A 122 33.12 -9.64 -36.04
N GLN A 123 34.20 -10.08 -35.37
CA GLN A 123 35.37 -10.72 -35.99
C GLN A 123 35.48 -12.23 -35.70
N ASP A 124 34.73 -12.76 -34.72
CA ASP A 124 34.93 -14.11 -34.19
C ASP A 124 33.90 -15.13 -34.70
N GLY A 125 32.89 -14.69 -35.48
CA GLY A 125 31.84 -15.56 -36.01
C GLY A 125 30.88 -16.12 -34.95
N ASP A 126 30.98 -15.69 -33.69
CA ASP A 126 30.06 -16.07 -32.62
C ASP A 126 28.73 -15.30 -32.78
N ASN A 127 27.74 -16.00 -33.33
CA ASN A 127 26.41 -15.46 -33.56
C ASN A 127 25.65 -15.15 -32.26
N GLY A 128 26.12 -15.60 -31.09
CA GLY A 128 25.55 -15.24 -29.79
C GLY A 128 24.15 -15.77 -29.54
N CYS A 129 23.84 -16.97 -30.04
CA CYS A 129 22.51 -17.55 -29.96
C CYS A 129 22.03 -17.68 -28.51
N THR A 130 20.89 -17.06 -28.21
CA THR A 130 20.29 -17.09 -26.87
C THR A 130 19.28 -18.23 -26.77
N PHE A 131 18.66 -18.62 -27.88
CA PHE A 131 17.86 -19.84 -28.00
C PHE A 131 18.62 -20.88 -28.80
N ASP A 132 19.03 -21.96 -28.15
CA ASP A 132 19.80 -23.04 -28.76
C ASP A 132 19.22 -24.41 -28.34
N PRO A 133 18.34 -25.01 -29.17
CA PRO A 133 17.78 -26.34 -28.90
C PRO A 133 18.81 -27.47 -28.87
N GLN A 134 20.02 -27.27 -29.40
CA GLN A 134 21.07 -28.29 -29.44
C GLN A 134 21.85 -28.32 -28.13
N SER A 135 22.06 -27.16 -27.51
CA SER A 135 22.82 -27.04 -26.25
C SER A 135 21.96 -26.79 -25.00
N ASN A 136 20.67 -26.45 -25.14
CA ASN A 136 19.75 -26.21 -24.04
C ASN A 136 18.55 -27.19 -24.05
N PRO A 137 18.49 -28.16 -23.10
CA PRO A 137 17.38 -29.12 -23.01
C PRO A 137 16.00 -28.47 -22.84
N ARG A 138 15.92 -27.28 -22.22
CA ARG A 138 14.65 -26.53 -22.07
C ARG A 138 14.21 -25.91 -23.39
N ALA A 139 15.13 -25.37 -24.18
CA ALA A 139 14.85 -24.87 -25.53
C ALA A 139 14.32 -25.99 -26.43
N LEU A 140 14.91 -27.19 -26.33
CA LEU A 140 14.43 -28.38 -27.03
C LEU A 140 13.00 -28.77 -26.62
N PHE A 141 12.68 -28.70 -25.33
CA PHE A 141 11.35 -28.99 -24.82
C PHE A 141 10.30 -27.96 -25.29
N THR A 142 10.62 -26.66 -25.18
CA THR A 142 9.76 -25.58 -25.69
C THR A 142 9.49 -25.75 -27.20
N ARG A 143 10.51 -26.13 -27.98
CA ARG A 143 10.36 -26.47 -29.40
C ARG A 143 9.36 -27.60 -29.64
N GLN A 144 9.51 -28.71 -28.91
CA GLN A 144 8.66 -29.90 -29.06
C GLN A 144 7.19 -29.58 -28.77
N GLN A 145 6.91 -28.73 -27.78
CA GLN A 145 5.53 -28.30 -27.48
C GLN A 145 4.97 -27.31 -28.51
N ALA A 146 5.81 -26.47 -29.13
CA ALA A 146 5.39 -25.43 -30.06
C ALA A 146 5.12 -25.92 -31.49
N GLY A 147 5.40 -27.19 -31.80
CA GLY A 147 5.21 -27.79 -33.14
C GLY A 147 6.10 -27.17 -34.23
N SER A 148 7.24 -26.57 -33.86
CA SER A 148 8.14 -25.90 -34.80
C SER A 148 9.22 -26.85 -35.34
N HIS A 149 9.45 -26.82 -36.65
CA HIS A 149 10.39 -27.70 -37.37
C HIS A 149 11.79 -27.13 -37.59
N SER A 150 12.07 -25.89 -37.16
CA SER A 150 13.42 -25.31 -37.30
C SER A 150 14.33 -25.79 -36.15
N GLU A 151 15.47 -26.40 -36.50
CA GLU A 151 16.51 -26.82 -35.55
C GLU A 151 17.58 -25.75 -35.33
N GLU A 152 17.38 -24.55 -35.89
CA GLU A 152 18.41 -23.53 -35.98
C GLU A 152 18.50 -22.73 -34.67
N PRO A 153 19.71 -22.61 -34.09
CA PRO A 153 19.98 -21.68 -33.01
C PRO A 153 19.66 -20.23 -33.44
N LYS A 154 19.05 -19.44 -32.56
CA LYS A 154 18.64 -18.06 -32.84
C LYS A 154 19.10 -17.09 -31.75
N ARG A 155 19.45 -15.86 -32.14
CA ARG A 155 19.70 -14.73 -31.23
C ARG A 155 18.45 -13.88 -31.09
N ILE A 156 17.60 -14.27 -30.15
CA ILE A 156 16.32 -13.61 -29.88
C ILE A 156 16.41 -12.58 -28.76
N ASP A 157 17.30 -12.76 -27.79
CA ASP A 157 17.56 -11.74 -26.78
C ASP A 157 18.67 -10.80 -27.27
N ARG A 158 18.41 -9.48 -27.26
CA ARG A 158 19.33 -8.48 -27.80
C ARG A 158 19.47 -7.28 -26.89
N ILE A 159 20.61 -6.59 -26.99
CA ILE A 159 20.86 -5.29 -26.36
C ILE A 159 21.39 -4.35 -27.45
N ILE A 160 20.64 -3.29 -27.70
CA ILE A 160 20.80 -2.37 -28.82
C ILE A 160 21.05 -0.97 -28.25
N ALA A 161 22.16 -0.34 -28.63
CA ALA A 161 22.41 1.06 -28.28
C ALA A 161 21.74 1.96 -29.30
N LEU A 162 20.80 2.81 -28.86
CA LEU A 162 20.01 3.66 -29.75
C LEU A 162 20.74 4.94 -30.24
N ARG A 163 21.95 5.18 -29.73
CA ARG A 163 22.84 6.28 -30.14
C ARG A 163 24.30 5.86 -30.03
N PRO A 164 25.19 6.44 -30.87
CA PRO A 164 26.63 6.32 -30.67
C PRO A 164 27.04 6.99 -29.34
N GLY A 165 28.08 6.45 -28.69
CA GLY A 165 28.63 6.99 -27.44
C GLY A 165 28.81 5.97 -26.31
N LEU A 166 28.30 4.75 -26.49
CA LEU A 166 28.65 3.60 -25.66
C LEU A 166 29.72 2.78 -26.36
N THR A 167 30.76 2.42 -25.63
CA THR A 167 31.77 1.47 -26.13
C THR A 167 31.58 0.16 -25.38
N PRO A 168 31.04 -0.89 -26.00
CA PRO A 168 30.98 -2.20 -25.36
C PRO A 168 32.41 -2.76 -25.22
N THR A 169 32.72 -3.34 -24.07
CA THR A 169 34.05 -3.90 -23.76
C THR A 169 34.05 -5.41 -23.73
N THR A 170 32.98 -6.00 -23.21
CA THR A 170 32.78 -7.46 -23.20
C THR A 170 31.32 -7.78 -23.43
N ALA A 171 31.04 -8.90 -24.07
CA ALA A 171 29.70 -9.45 -24.22
C ALA A 171 29.78 -10.96 -23.98
N LYS A 172 28.90 -11.49 -23.12
CA LYS A 172 28.88 -12.93 -22.81
C LYS A 172 27.46 -13.43 -22.57
N LEU A 173 27.25 -14.70 -22.87
CA LEU A 173 26.02 -15.40 -22.51
C LEU A 173 26.09 -15.88 -21.06
N ILE A 174 25.02 -15.66 -20.32
CA ILE A 174 24.85 -16.09 -18.93
C ILE A 174 23.83 -17.23 -18.87
N GLY A 175 24.02 -18.15 -17.92
CA GLY A 175 23.15 -19.31 -17.75
C GLY A 175 23.49 -20.52 -18.64
N LYS A 176 24.60 -20.49 -19.41
CA LYS A 176 25.01 -21.63 -20.26
C LYS A 176 25.23 -22.94 -19.49
N ASN A 177 25.88 -22.88 -18.33
CA ASN A 177 26.26 -24.09 -17.58
C ASN A 177 25.09 -24.77 -16.86
N HIS A 178 24.06 -24.00 -16.49
CA HIS A 178 22.85 -24.46 -15.81
C HIS A 178 21.66 -23.60 -16.25
N PRO A 179 21.02 -23.90 -17.40
CA PRO A 179 20.00 -23.04 -17.98
C PRO A 179 18.73 -23.01 -17.12
N PRO A 180 18.38 -21.86 -16.50
CA PRO A 180 17.14 -21.72 -15.73
C PRO A 180 15.92 -21.50 -16.64
N SER A 181 16.14 -21.20 -17.92
CA SER A 181 15.16 -20.89 -18.95
C SER A 181 15.54 -21.62 -20.26
N ASP A 182 14.59 -21.68 -21.18
CA ASP A 182 14.82 -22.02 -22.59
C ASP A 182 15.71 -21.02 -23.33
N HIS A 183 15.97 -19.83 -22.78
CA HIS A 183 16.92 -18.87 -23.32
C HIS A 183 18.13 -18.69 -22.40
N TYR A 184 19.30 -18.44 -22.98
CA TYR A 184 20.46 -17.88 -22.29
C TYR A 184 20.31 -16.36 -22.18
N GLY A 185 20.75 -15.76 -21.06
CA GLY A 185 20.75 -14.31 -20.93
C GLY A 185 21.94 -13.67 -21.65
N VAL A 186 21.79 -12.43 -22.08
CA VAL A 186 22.88 -11.62 -22.65
C VAL A 186 23.39 -10.63 -21.60
N MET A 187 24.71 -10.57 -21.42
CA MET A 187 25.37 -9.59 -20.56
C MET A 187 26.43 -8.82 -21.35
N VAL A 188 26.31 -7.50 -21.39
CA VAL A 188 27.30 -6.61 -22.02
C VAL A 188 27.86 -5.65 -20.99
N GLU A 189 29.19 -5.52 -20.95
CA GLU A 189 29.86 -4.46 -20.20
C GLU A 189 30.07 -3.24 -21.09
N LEU A 190 29.64 -2.08 -20.60
CA LEU A 190 29.66 -0.82 -21.34
C LEU A 190 30.59 0.18 -20.67
N LYS A 191 31.46 0.80 -21.46
CA LYS A 191 32.23 1.98 -21.06
C LYS A 191 31.46 3.23 -21.49
N GLY A 192 31.16 4.09 -20.52
CA GLY A 192 30.46 5.35 -20.77
C GLY A 192 31.29 6.34 -21.60
N PRO A 193 30.65 7.35 -22.22
CA PRO A 193 31.32 8.33 -23.04
C PRO A 193 32.39 9.08 -22.24
N ARG A 194 33.63 9.13 -22.75
CA ARG A 194 34.70 9.95 -22.20
C ARG A 194 34.51 11.38 -22.70
N GLY A 195 34.14 12.28 -21.79
CA GLY A 195 34.21 13.71 -22.03
C GLY A 195 32.90 14.32 -22.53
N GLU A 196 32.03 14.67 -21.58
CA GLU A 196 31.35 15.97 -21.56
C GLU A 196 30.78 16.12 -20.15
N ARG A 197 31.22 17.17 -19.43
CA ARG A 197 30.70 17.50 -18.10
C ARG A 197 29.24 17.93 -18.26
N SER A 198 28.31 17.00 -18.15
CA SER A 198 26.90 17.35 -17.96
C SER A 198 26.74 17.90 -16.54
N THR A 199 26.81 19.21 -16.39
CA THR A 199 26.36 19.92 -15.18
C THR A 199 24.84 19.99 -15.18
N MET A 200 24.15 18.84 -15.14
CA MET A 200 22.76 18.85 -14.72
C MET A 200 22.73 18.98 -13.21
N LYS A 201 22.09 20.05 -12.72
CA LYS A 201 21.48 20.02 -11.38
C LYS A 201 20.47 18.89 -11.39
N ILE A 202 20.89 17.73 -10.89
CA ILE A 202 19.97 16.67 -10.48
C ILE A 202 18.98 17.37 -9.56
N ALA A 203 17.69 17.33 -9.92
CA ALA A 203 16.64 17.85 -9.07
C ALA A 203 16.90 17.33 -7.65
N THR A 204 16.85 18.24 -6.67
CA THR A 204 16.94 17.89 -5.25
C THR A 204 16.00 16.74 -4.96
N GLU A 205 16.33 15.93 -3.94
CA GLU A 205 15.63 14.69 -3.57
C GLU A 205 14.08 14.83 -3.47
N GLU A 206 13.59 16.06 -3.39
CA GLU A 206 12.19 16.49 -3.43
C GLU A 206 11.40 16.13 -4.70
N ASN A 207 12.03 15.88 -5.86
CA ASN A 207 11.31 15.61 -7.13
C ASN A 207 11.47 14.18 -7.70
N LEU A 208 12.04 13.25 -6.92
CA LEU A 208 12.30 11.85 -7.34
C LEU A 208 11.03 10.98 -7.50
N TRP A 209 9.85 11.53 -7.22
CA TRP A 209 8.56 10.82 -7.21
C TRP A 209 7.98 10.48 -8.58
N SER A 210 8.31 11.24 -9.62
CA SER A 210 7.48 11.29 -10.84
C SER A 210 7.67 10.14 -11.82
N GLY A 211 8.49 9.13 -11.50
CA GLY A 211 8.85 8.13 -12.47
C GLY A 211 9.03 6.71 -11.98
N SER A 212 9.53 6.42 -10.78
CA SER A 212 9.98 5.06 -10.43
C SER A 212 8.87 4.08 -10.05
N ALA A 213 7.63 4.36 -10.43
CA ALA A 213 6.46 3.74 -9.86
C ALA A 213 5.79 2.70 -10.76
N LEU A 214 6.11 1.43 -10.54
CA LEU A 214 5.29 0.35 -11.06
C LEU A 214 3.94 0.37 -10.33
N THR A 215 2.86 0.53 -11.09
CA THR A 215 1.50 0.37 -10.60
C THR A 215 1.29 -1.09 -10.21
N THR A 216 1.17 -1.40 -8.92
CA THR A 216 0.68 -2.72 -8.50
C THR A 216 -0.79 -2.58 -8.08
N PRO A 217 -1.69 -3.46 -8.54
CA PRO A 217 -3.10 -3.46 -8.09
C PRO A 217 -3.27 -3.79 -6.58
N ASP A 218 -2.16 -3.90 -5.87
CA ASP A 218 -2.04 -4.38 -4.49
C ASP A 218 -1.92 -3.25 -3.48
N THR A 219 -1.99 -1.99 -3.89
CA THR A 219 -1.98 -0.85 -2.96
C THR A 219 -3.03 0.21 -3.31
N LEU A 220 -3.47 0.93 -2.29
CA LEU A 220 -4.58 1.87 -2.35
C LEU A 220 -4.35 3.00 -1.33
N LEU A 221 -4.75 4.22 -1.69
CA LEU A 221 -4.95 5.32 -0.74
C LEU A 221 -6.45 5.49 -0.55
N GLY A 222 -6.90 5.49 0.71
CA GLY A 222 -8.29 5.75 1.04
C GLY A 222 -8.43 6.75 2.17
N LEU A 223 -9.50 7.53 2.16
CA LEU A 223 -9.93 8.28 3.33
C LEU A 223 -10.63 7.34 4.29
N THR A 224 -10.18 7.30 5.53
CA THR A 224 -10.92 6.68 6.63
C THR A 224 -11.81 7.73 7.28
N LEU A 225 -13.08 7.40 7.44
CA LEU A 225 -14.10 8.32 7.95
C LEU A 225 -14.60 7.85 9.32
N SER A 226 -15.17 8.78 10.09
CA SER A 226 -15.87 8.47 11.34
C SER A 226 -17.00 7.47 11.07
N LYS A 227 -17.35 6.67 12.09
CA LYS A 227 -18.46 5.72 12.00
C LYS A 227 -19.75 6.41 11.51
N TYR A 228 -20.46 5.74 10.61
CA TYR A 228 -21.76 6.20 10.13
C TYR A 228 -22.81 6.07 11.23
N PRO A 229 -23.51 7.15 11.64
CA PRO A 229 -24.40 7.14 12.80
C PRO A 229 -25.54 6.13 12.70
N LEU A 230 -26.07 5.90 11.49
CA LEU A 230 -27.24 5.04 11.28
C LEU A 230 -26.88 3.60 10.89
N LEU A 231 -25.59 3.22 10.86
CA LEU A 231 -25.19 1.83 10.64
C LEU A 231 -25.15 1.14 12.01
N PRO A 232 -26.03 0.14 12.28
CA PRO A 232 -25.89 -0.72 13.45
C PRO A 232 -24.47 -1.27 13.60
N ASP A 233 -24.01 -1.45 14.85
CA ASP A 233 -22.73 -2.12 15.19
C ASP A 233 -22.57 -3.47 14.48
N ASP A 234 -23.71 -4.11 14.19
CA ASP A 234 -23.81 -5.45 13.63
C ASP A 234 -23.99 -5.45 12.11
N VAL A 235 -24.08 -4.29 11.43
CA VAL A 235 -24.07 -4.25 9.96
C VAL A 235 -22.70 -4.70 9.53
N PRO A 236 -22.57 -5.93 9.05
CA PRO A 236 -21.26 -6.46 8.84
C PRO A 236 -20.69 -5.83 7.56
N PRO A 237 -19.39 -5.54 7.49
CA PRO A 237 -18.68 -5.58 6.22
C PRO A 237 -18.63 -7.05 5.75
N LYS A 238 -19.78 -7.74 5.60
CA LYS A 238 -19.87 -9.13 5.14
C LYS A 238 -19.90 -9.11 3.62
N ASN A 239 -18.83 -8.61 3.03
CA ASN A 239 -18.26 -9.37 1.94
C ASN A 239 -16.93 -9.91 2.42
N LYS A 240 -16.82 -11.24 2.56
CA LYS A 240 -15.58 -11.93 2.98
C LYS A 240 -14.38 -11.56 2.09
N THR A 241 -14.64 -10.95 0.94
CA THR A 241 -13.68 -10.49 -0.07
C THR A 241 -13.26 -9.02 0.10
N SER A 242 -14.11 -8.14 0.65
CA SER A 242 -13.77 -6.72 0.86
C SER A 242 -13.26 -6.51 2.28
N THR A 243 -12.01 -6.11 2.37
CA THR A 243 -11.22 -6.05 3.62
C THR A 243 -10.82 -4.62 3.99
N LEU A 244 -11.38 -3.65 3.28
CA LEU A 244 -11.23 -2.24 3.62
C LEU A 244 -12.10 -1.89 4.82
N PRO A 245 -11.60 -1.08 5.77
CA PRO A 245 -12.43 -0.51 6.82
C PRO A 245 -13.52 0.35 6.17
N VAL A 246 -14.75 0.18 6.61
CA VAL A 246 -15.87 1.04 6.26
C VAL A 246 -16.23 1.90 7.47
N PRO A 247 -16.59 3.18 7.28
CA PRO A 247 -16.72 3.89 5.99
C PRO A 247 -15.38 4.40 5.41
N HIS A 248 -15.25 4.38 4.07
CA HIS A 248 -14.08 4.93 3.38
C HIS A 248 -14.40 5.56 2.01
N ILE A 249 -13.50 6.41 1.51
CA ILE A 249 -13.45 6.85 0.10
C ILE A 249 -12.14 6.38 -0.51
N THR A 250 -12.19 5.71 -1.65
CA THR A 250 -10.99 5.37 -2.42
C THR A 250 -10.49 6.60 -3.18
N LEU A 251 -9.24 6.99 -2.93
CA LEU A 251 -8.58 8.13 -3.59
C LEU A 251 -7.82 7.69 -4.83
N LEU A 252 -6.78 6.86 -4.69
CA LEU A 252 -6.06 6.31 -5.86
C LEU A 252 -5.77 4.81 -5.67
N HIS A 253 -5.55 4.12 -6.79
CA HIS A 253 -5.04 2.75 -6.84
C HIS A 253 -3.64 2.74 -7.43
N GLY A 254 -2.86 1.68 -7.18
CA GLY A 254 -1.67 1.43 -7.99
C GLY A 254 -0.41 2.13 -7.49
N PHE A 255 -0.10 2.09 -6.20
CA PHE A 255 1.16 2.62 -5.65
C PHE A 255 2.27 1.57 -5.60
N VAL A 256 3.51 2.06 -5.66
CA VAL A 256 4.72 1.23 -5.63
C VAL A 256 4.91 0.56 -4.29
N GLU A 257 5.23 -0.72 -4.34
CA GLU A 257 5.78 -1.44 -3.22
C GLU A 257 7.27 -1.12 -3.09
N ILE A 258 7.63 -0.19 -2.20
CA ILE A 258 8.97 -0.18 -1.63
C ILE A 258 8.78 -0.17 -0.12
N GLN A 259 8.88 -1.35 0.48
CA GLN A 259 8.73 -1.57 1.92
C GLN A 259 9.74 -0.73 2.76
N SER A 260 10.84 -0.28 2.13
CA SER A 260 11.82 0.68 2.68
C SER A 260 11.49 2.17 2.44
N SER A 261 10.34 2.50 1.84
CA SER A 261 9.92 3.87 1.47
C SER A 261 8.55 4.27 2.02
N MET A 262 7.97 3.54 2.98
CA MET A 262 6.66 3.89 3.57
C MET A 262 6.66 5.29 4.18
N ASP A 263 7.76 5.70 4.81
CA ASP A 263 7.92 7.07 5.32
C ASP A 263 7.93 8.11 4.20
N LEU A 264 8.49 7.79 3.04
CA LEU A 264 8.44 8.65 1.86
C LEU A 264 6.98 8.82 1.39
N VAL A 265 6.23 7.72 1.24
CA VAL A 265 4.80 7.78 0.84
C VAL A 265 4.00 8.62 1.82
N LYS A 266 4.18 8.40 3.13
CA LYS A 266 3.53 9.19 4.17
C LYS A 266 3.88 10.68 4.05
N ASN A 267 5.15 11.01 3.79
CA ASN A 267 5.61 12.39 3.62
C ASN A 267 5.01 13.04 2.37
N ALA A 268 4.92 12.32 1.25
CA ALA A 268 4.33 12.83 0.01
C ALA A 268 2.81 13.04 0.13
N VAL A 269 2.11 12.15 0.82
CA VAL A 269 0.70 12.34 1.16
C VAL A 269 0.51 13.52 2.11
N ALA A 270 1.38 13.67 3.12
CA ALA A 270 1.35 14.82 4.04
C ALA A 270 1.65 16.15 3.32
N GLU A 271 2.57 16.16 2.35
CA GLU A 271 2.81 17.31 1.46
C GLU A 271 1.59 17.63 0.61
N SER A 272 0.94 16.61 0.05
CA SER A 272 -0.27 16.79 -0.74
C SER A 272 -1.42 17.38 0.08
N LEU A 273 -1.55 16.97 1.36
CA LEU A 273 -2.48 17.59 2.30
C LEU A 273 -2.12 19.06 2.57
N ARG A 274 -0.83 19.39 2.76
CA ARG A 274 -0.36 20.77 2.95
C ARG A 274 -0.63 21.64 1.73
N SER A 275 -0.29 21.14 0.54
CA SER A 275 -0.51 21.81 -0.74
C SER A 275 -2.00 22.03 -1.05
N ALA A 276 -2.87 21.12 -0.61
CA ALA A 276 -4.32 21.27 -0.70
C ALA A 276 -4.93 22.21 0.37
N GLY A 277 -4.11 22.77 1.28
CA GLY A 277 -4.57 23.64 2.37
C GLY A 277 -5.19 22.91 3.56
N LEU A 278 -5.13 21.58 3.59
CA LEU A 278 -5.93 20.74 4.50
C LEU A 278 -5.31 20.47 5.88
N THR A 279 -4.16 21.08 6.17
CA THR A 279 -3.42 20.87 7.44
C THR A 279 -3.52 22.04 8.42
N ASN A 280 -4.03 23.19 7.97
CA ASN A 280 -4.13 24.43 8.75
C ASN A 280 -5.57 24.82 9.08
N HIS A 281 -6.56 23.96 8.82
CA HIS A 281 -7.95 24.27 9.12
C HIS A 281 -8.25 24.18 10.63
N ASP A 282 -9.13 25.07 11.10
CA ASP A 282 -9.73 25.00 12.43
C ASP A 282 -10.78 23.87 12.47
N GLY A 283 -10.31 22.62 12.43
CA GLY A 283 -11.13 21.42 12.53
C GLY A 283 -10.85 20.37 11.46
N MET A 284 -11.37 19.16 11.69
CA MET A 284 -11.26 18.05 10.74
C MET A 284 -12.22 18.28 9.56
N PRO A 285 -11.82 17.95 8.31
CA PRO A 285 -12.72 18.04 7.17
C PRO A 285 -13.96 17.17 7.36
N THR A 286 -15.10 17.64 6.86
CA THR A 286 -16.37 16.91 6.90
C THR A 286 -16.94 16.71 5.50
N LEU A 287 -17.79 15.69 5.37
CA LEU A 287 -18.51 15.35 4.16
C LEU A 287 -20.00 15.27 4.49
N THR A 288 -20.80 16.06 3.78
CA THR A 288 -22.26 16.07 3.91
C THR A 288 -22.91 15.33 2.75
N PHE A 289 -23.95 14.56 3.02
CA PHE A 289 -24.73 13.84 2.01
C PHE A 289 -26.18 13.74 2.45
N ASP A 290 -27.09 13.57 1.50
CA ASP A 290 -28.54 13.63 1.70
C ASP A 290 -29.28 12.39 1.20
N HIS A 291 -28.58 11.48 0.52
CA HIS A 291 -29.14 10.22 0.05
C HIS A 291 -28.10 9.09 0.09
N LEU A 292 -28.63 7.88 0.25
CA LEU A 292 -27.92 6.63 0.05
C LEU A 292 -28.19 6.12 -1.36
N ASP A 293 -27.22 5.45 -1.93
CA ASP A 293 -27.34 4.82 -3.24
C ASP A 293 -26.65 3.45 -3.23
N VAL A 294 -26.86 2.68 -4.30
CA VAL A 294 -26.27 1.36 -4.48
C VAL A 294 -25.38 1.37 -5.72
N PHE A 295 -24.11 1.04 -5.52
CA PHE A 295 -23.19 0.74 -6.61
C PHE A 295 -23.27 -0.75 -6.95
N GLU A 296 -23.74 -1.07 -8.16
CA GLU A 296 -23.94 -2.44 -8.60
C GLU A 296 -22.65 -3.04 -9.19
N HIS A 297 -22.28 -4.25 -8.75
CA HIS A 297 -21.24 -5.06 -9.34
C HIS A 297 -21.83 -6.33 -9.96
N SER A 298 -21.05 -7.07 -10.75
CA SER A 298 -21.52 -8.30 -11.42
C SER A 298 -22.04 -9.39 -10.47
N SER A 299 -21.53 -9.44 -9.23
CA SER A 299 -21.88 -10.48 -8.25
C SER A 299 -22.11 -9.95 -6.82
N SER A 300 -22.23 -8.62 -6.65
CA SER A 300 -22.42 -7.99 -5.35
C SER A 300 -22.91 -6.55 -5.51
N ALA A 301 -23.26 -5.90 -4.41
CA ALA A 301 -23.62 -4.49 -4.41
C ALA A 301 -22.94 -3.77 -3.25
N THR A 302 -22.52 -2.53 -3.45
CA THR A 302 -21.94 -1.68 -2.41
C THR A 302 -22.93 -0.59 -2.06
N LEU A 303 -23.27 -0.46 -0.78
CA LEU A 303 -24.01 0.70 -0.27
C LEU A 303 -23.06 1.89 -0.25
N ILE A 304 -23.47 2.97 -0.91
CA ILE A 304 -22.66 4.19 -1.03
C ILE A 304 -23.45 5.43 -0.62
N CYS A 305 -22.75 6.52 -0.30
CA CYS A 305 -23.30 7.86 -0.34
C CYS A 305 -22.38 8.81 -1.11
N ARG A 306 -22.96 9.79 -1.81
CA ARG A 306 -22.20 10.79 -2.57
C ARG A 306 -22.13 12.10 -1.79
N PRO A 307 -20.94 12.66 -1.54
CA PRO A 307 -20.83 13.96 -0.89
C PRO A 307 -21.45 15.06 -1.75
N ARG A 308 -22.26 15.94 -1.15
CA ARG A 308 -22.89 17.10 -1.80
C ARG A 308 -21.84 18.14 -2.18
N ASP A 309 -21.00 18.53 -1.23
CA ASP A 309 -19.90 19.49 -1.42
C ASP A 309 -18.56 18.77 -1.29
N SER A 310 -17.79 18.72 -2.39
CA SER A 310 -16.55 17.93 -2.48
C SER A 310 -15.38 18.68 -3.11
N ASP A 311 -15.41 20.02 -3.17
CA ASP A 311 -14.35 20.82 -3.81
C ASP A 311 -12.97 20.61 -3.18
N TRP A 312 -12.92 20.58 -1.85
CA TRP A 312 -11.69 20.28 -1.12
C TRP A 312 -11.20 18.85 -1.41
N LEU A 313 -12.13 17.90 -1.56
CA LEU A 313 -11.84 16.51 -1.84
C LEU A 313 -11.34 16.32 -3.28
N ARG A 314 -11.92 17.03 -4.25
CA ARG A 314 -11.43 17.11 -5.64
C ARG A 314 -10.06 17.79 -5.71
N THR A 315 -9.83 18.82 -4.91
CA THR A 315 -8.53 19.49 -4.81
C THR A 315 -7.47 18.56 -4.23
N LEU A 316 -7.80 17.82 -3.17
CA LEU A 316 -6.93 16.79 -2.61
C LEU A 316 -6.60 15.71 -3.64
N TYR A 317 -7.61 15.18 -4.33
CA TYR A 317 -7.41 14.16 -5.37
C TYR A 317 -6.51 14.66 -6.51
N ARG A 318 -6.74 15.88 -7.02
CA ARG A 318 -5.88 16.48 -8.04
C ARG A 318 -4.44 16.63 -7.56
N THR A 319 -4.25 17.09 -6.33
CA THR A 319 -2.91 17.25 -5.74
C THR A 319 -2.22 15.89 -5.61
N LEU A 320 -2.93 14.88 -5.11
CA LEU A 320 -2.42 13.52 -5.04
C LEU A 320 -2.09 12.97 -6.44
N ARG A 321 -2.88 13.25 -7.47
CA ARG A 321 -2.56 12.83 -8.84
C ARG A 321 -1.34 13.52 -9.42
N ILE A 322 -1.09 14.79 -9.09
CA ILE A 322 0.15 15.47 -9.49
C ILE A 322 1.35 14.78 -8.82
N THR A 323 1.21 14.41 -7.54
CA THR A 323 2.23 13.70 -6.77
C THR A 323 2.45 12.26 -7.25
N PHE A 324 1.38 11.58 -7.66
CA PHE A 324 1.35 10.18 -8.09
C PHE A 324 0.74 10.06 -9.50
N PRO A 325 1.42 10.58 -10.55
CA PRO A 325 0.86 10.68 -11.90
C PRO A 325 0.53 9.33 -12.54
N GLN A 326 1.17 8.25 -12.09
CA GLN A 326 0.93 6.88 -12.52
C GLN A 326 -0.38 6.26 -11.98
N CYS A 327 -0.99 6.86 -10.94
CA CYS A 327 -2.19 6.35 -10.28
C CYS A 327 -3.46 6.95 -10.89
N ASP A 328 -3.67 6.79 -12.20
CA ASP A 328 -4.76 7.43 -12.96
C ASP A 328 -5.97 6.53 -13.24
N GLU A 329 -5.95 5.30 -12.73
CA GLU A 329 -6.98 4.27 -12.96
C GLU A 329 -8.41 4.77 -12.68
N GLN A 330 -8.60 5.53 -11.61
CA GLN A 330 -9.90 6.08 -11.23
C GLN A 330 -10.43 7.14 -12.22
N GLU A 331 -9.52 7.87 -12.89
CA GLU A 331 -9.90 8.88 -13.87
C GLU A 331 -10.19 8.25 -15.24
N THR A 332 -9.36 7.28 -15.64
CA THR A 332 -9.44 6.68 -16.98
C THR A 332 -10.56 5.66 -17.13
N ARG A 333 -11.05 5.08 -16.03
CA ARG A 333 -12.13 4.08 -16.05
C ARG A 333 -13.52 4.64 -16.29
N HIS A 334 -13.75 5.92 -16.01
CA HIS A 334 -15.08 6.52 -16.07
C HIS A 334 -15.07 7.69 -17.05
N THR A 335 -16.07 7.75 -17.94
CA THR A 335 -16.24 8.84 -18.92
C THR A 335 -16.40 10.21 -18.26
N GLU A 336 -16.88 10.24 -17.03
CA GLU A 336 -17.09 11.46 -16.22
C GLU A 336 -15.88 11.78 -15.30
N GLY A 337 -14.81 10.98 -15.37
CA GLY A 337 -13.67 11.06 -14.46
C GLY A 337 -13.96 10.51 -13.07
N TRP A 338 -13.10 10.84 -12.10
CA TRP A 338 -13.28 10.39 -10.72
C TRP A 338 -14.50 11.03 -10.04
N THR A 339 -15.44 10.19 -9.62
CA THR A 339 -16.64 10.59 -8.85
C THR A 339 -16.52 10.11 -7.41
N PRO A 340 -16.31 11.02 -6.44
CA PRO A 340 -16.14 10.64 -5.05
C PRO A 340 -17.43 10.03 -4.48
N HIS A 341 -17.30 8.88 -3.85
CA HIS A 341 -18.38 8.22 -3.11
C HIS A 341 -17.81 7.54 -1.87
N VAL A 342 -18.57 7.57 -0.78
CA VAL A 342 -18.25 6.86 0.46
C VAL A 342 -18.83 5.46 0.37
N SER A 343 -17.98 4.45 0.53
CA SER A 343 -18.40 3.06 0.68
C SER A 343 -18.79 2.80 2.14
N LEU A 344 -20.05 2.40 2.36
CA LEU A 344 -20.64 2.15 3.68
C LEU A 344 -20.75 0.66 4.03
N GLY A 345 -20.80 -0.21 3.02
CA GLY A 345 -20.90 -1.66 3.23
C GLY A 345 -21.11 -2.42 1.93
N ASN A 346 -20.93 -3.74 1.97
CA ASN A 346 -21.13 -4.60 0.81
C ASN A 346 -22.21 -5.65 1.10
N PHE A 347 -23.01 -5.94 0.08
CA PHE A 347 -24.14 -6.86 0.08
C PHE A 347 -23.95 -7.92 -1.00
N GLY A 348 -24.46 -9.12 -0.76
CA GLY A 348 -24.40 -10.21 -1.74
C GLY A 348 -25.23 -9.93 -3.00
N THR A 349 -26.25 -9.07 -2.91
CA THR A 349 -27.13 -8.70 -4.03
C THR A 349 -27.57 -7.25 -3.93
N THR A 350 -27.91 -6.65 -5.08
CA THR A 350 -28.50 -5.30 -5.17
C THR A 350 -29.80 -5.19 -4.39
N SER A 351 -30.67 -6.20 -4.46
CA SER A 351 -31.96 -6.20 -3.75
C SER A 351 -31.78 -6.13 -2.24
N ALA A 352 -30.81 -6.87 -1.68
CA ALA A 352 -30.52 -6.83 -0.24
C ALA A 352 -30.00 -5.45 0.20
N ALA A 353 -29.18 -4.78 -0.64
CA ALA A 353 -28.72 -3.43 -0.36
C ALA A 353 -29.89 -2.42 -0.36
N ARG A 354 -30.79 -2.52 -1.35
CA ARG A 354 -31.98 -1.64 -1.44
C ARG A 354 -32.98 -1.87 -0.30
N GLU A 355 -33.21 -3.13 0.07
CA GLU A 355 -34.03 -3.47 1.23
C GLU A 355 -33.44 -2.85 2.50
N PHE A 356 -32.12 -2.98 2.70
CA PHE A 356 -31.44 -2.34 3.83
C PHE A 356 -31.59 -0.82 3.84
N ILE A 357 -31.45 -0.14 2.69
CA ILE A 357 -31.74 1.30 2.58
C ILE A 357 -33.16 1.61 3.03
N SER A 358 -34.15 0.81 2.65
CA SER A 358 -35.55 1.04 3.04
C SER A 358 -35.81 0.89 4.54
N THR A 359 -34.98 0.11 5.25
CA THR A 359 -35.04 -0.01 6.71
C THR A 359 -34.40 1.17 7.44
N LEU A 360 -33.51 1.90 6.76
CA LEU A 360 -32.92 3.11 7.29
C LEU A 360 -33.94 4.24 7.13
N ASN A 361 -34.56 4.63 8.24
CA ASN A 361 -35.47 5.78 8.32
C ASN A 361 -34.70 7.11 8.18
N MET A 362 -33.97 7.29 7.08
CA MET A 362 -33.42 8.59 6.73
C MET A 362 -34.60 9.53 6.46
N SER A 363 -34.76 10.53 7.33
CA SER A 363 -35.77 11.57 7.12
C SER A 363 -35.41 12.29 5.82
N SER A 364 -36.33 12.28 4.86
CA SER A 364 -36.13 12.98 3.59
C SER A 364 -35.80 14.44 3.88
N GLY A 365 -34.55 14.86 3.63
CA GLY A 365 -34.07 16.23 3.84
C GLY A 365 -33.08 16.46 4.99
N THR A 366 -32.78 15.49 5.87
CA THR A 366 -31.70 15.66 6.87
C THR A 366 -30.36 15.27 6.27
N ALA A 367 -29.51 16.27 6.00
CA ALA A 367 -28.14 16.02 5.58
C ALA A 367 -27.34 15.40 6.72
N GLU A 368 -26.77 14.24 6.46
CA GLU A 368 -25.89 13.52 7.38
C GLU A 368 -24.44 13.96 7.14
N THR A 369 -23.63 13.96 8.21
CA THR A 369 -22.24 14.43 8.15
C THR A 369 -21.28 13.36 8.64
N LEU A 370 -20.24 13.07 7.85
CA LEU A 370 -19.12 12.23 8.24
C LEU A 370 -17.87 13.09 8.43
N THR A 371 -17.12 12.84 9.50
CA THR A 371 -15.84 13.48 9.73
C THR A 371 -14.73 12.64 9.10
N VAL A 372 -13.85 13.27 8.33
CA VAL A 372 -12.68 12.63 7.76
C VAL A 372 -11.63 12.49 8.85
N GLN A 373 -11.13 11.28 9.09
CA GLN A 373 -10.18 11.03 10.18
C GLN A 373 -8.73 11.03 9.71
N ALA A 374 -8.44 10.35 8.60
CA ALA A 374 -7.09 10.22 8.08
C ALA A 374 -7.07 9.77 6.62
N ILE A 375 -5.93 9.93 5.95
CA ILE A 375 -5.61 9.17 4.76
C ILE A 375 -4.90 7.89 5.20
N THR A 376 -5.48 6.74 4.86
CA THR A 376 -4.91 5.43 5.14
C THR A 376 -4.29 4.85 3.88
N ILE A 377 -3.07 4.34 4.04
CA ILE A 377 -2.32 3.61 3.03
C ILE A 377 -2.67 2.14 3.23
N PHE A 378 -3.26 1.52 2.22
CA PHE A 378 -3.69 0.14 2.24
C PHE A 378 -2.79 -0.72 1.34
N ARG A 379 -2.56 -1.96 1.76
CA ARG A 379 -1.80 -2.96 1.01
C ARG A 379 -2.54 -4.29 0.99
N ARG A 380 -2.46 -5.00 -0.12
CA ARG A 380 -2.94 -6.38 -0.27
C ARG A 380 -1.88 -7.32 0.28
N SER A 381 -2.31 -8.16 1.22
CA SER A 381 -1.50 -9.23 1.78
C SER A 381 -1.23 -10.28 0.71
N THR A 382 0.04 -10.64 0.54
CA THR A 382 0.48 -11.72 -0.35
C THR A 382 0.10 -13.11 0.16
N VAL A 383 -0.31 -13.21 1.43
CA VAL A 383 -0.68 -14.49 2.09
C VAL A 383 -2.11 -14.88 1.76
N ASP A 384 -3.05 -13.94 1.84
CA ASP A 384 -4.49 -14.21 1.75
C ASP A 384 -5.22 -13.33 0.74
N GLY A 385 -4.49 -12.47 0.01
CA GLY A 385 -5.06 -11.54 -0.96
C GLY A 385 -5.93 -10.45 -0.34
N LYS A 386 -5.97 -10.34 1.00
CA LYS A 386 -6.80 -9.38 1.72
C LYS A 386 -6.06 -8.08 1.94
N ILE A 387 -6.76 -6.96 1.84
CA ILE A 387 -6.25 -5.64 2.11
C ILE A 387 -6.10 -5.44 3.63
N PHE A 388 -5.06 -4.75 4.05
CA PHE A 388 -4.80 -4.32 5.42
C PHE A 388 -4.19 -2.91 5.41
N ALA A 389 -4.34 -2.18 6.51
CA ALA A 389 -3.73 -0.87 6.65
C ALA A 389 -2.20 -0.99 6.83
N ALA A 390 -1.41 -0.37 5.97
CA ALA A 390 0.06 -0.37 6.06
C ALA A 390 0.61 0.93 6.70
N GLY A 391 -0.18 2.01 6.70
CA GLY A 391 0.20 3.29 7.28
C GLY A 391 -0.96 4.27 7.30
N VAL A 392 -0.83 5.32 8.12
CA VAL A 392 -1.84 6.37 8.27
C VAL A 392 -1.15 7.73 8.25
N VAL A 393 -1.77 8.69 7.55
CA VAL A 393 -1.40 10.10 7.54
C VAL A 393 -2.59 10.91 8.09
N PRO A 394 -2.48 11.46 9.31
CA PRO A 394 -3.56 12.25 9.90
C PRO A 394 -3.69 13.61 9.22
N PHE A 395 -4.91 14.15 9.14
CA PHE A 395 -5.15 15.51 8.68
C PHE A 395 -4.60 16.56 9.67
N CYS A 396 -4.66 16.25 10.97
CA CYS A 396 -4.05 17.04 12.04
C CYS A 396 -2.72 16.41 12.49
N SER A 397 -1.61 16.92 11.96
CA SER A 397 -0.24 16.48 12.32
C SER A 397 0.53 17.51 13.15
N GLN A 398 -0.17 18.43 13.81
CA GLN A 398 0.45 19.48 14.62
C GLN A 398 1.33 18.87 15.73
N GLN A 399 2.54 19.41 15.87
CA GLN A 399 3.44 19.05 16.95
C GLN A 399 2.74 19.29 18.29
N LEU A 400 2.91 18.34 19.22
CA LEU A 400 2.32 18.45 20.54
C LEU A 400 3.11 19.47 21.39
N THR A 401 2.60 20.69 21.45
CA THR A 401 3.15 21.80 22.23
C THR A 401 2.11 22.37 23.18
N TRP A 402 2.54 23.10 24.21
CA TRP A 402 1.64 23.80 25.13
C TRP A 402 0.71 24.77 24.42
N SER A 403 1.22 25.54 23.45
CA SER A 403 0.41 26.49 22.67
C SER A 403 -0.73 25.77 21.95
N ASN A 404 -0.44 24.62 21.35
CA ASN A 404 -1.42 23.87 20.55
C ASN A 404 -2.45 23.17 21.45
N VAL A 405 -1.99 22.57 22.57
CA VAL A 405 -2.87 21.93 23.54
C VAL A 405 -3.79 22.95 24.21
N LEU A 406 -3.30 24.14 24.55
CA LEU A 406 -4.13 25.16 25.20
C LEU A 406 -5.12 25.84 24.23
N LYS A 407 -4.84 25.87 22.91
CA LYS A 407 -5.71 26.48 21.90
C LYS A 407 -7.12 25.89 21.90
N ASP A 408 -7.24 24.56 22.03
CA ASP A 408 -8.51 23.84 21.96
C ASP A 408 -8.65 22.71 22.99
N ALA A 409 -7.90 22.83 24.10
CA ALA A 409 -7.77 21.82 25.14
C ALA A 409 -7.28 20.46 24.60
N GLY A 410 -6.46 20.42 23.55
CA GLY A 410 -5.86 19.22 22.96
C GLY A 410 -6.80 18.45 22.03
N ARG A 411 -7.89 19.08 21.57
CA ARG A 411 -8.93 18.42 20.77
C ARG A 411 -8.41 17.99 19.41
N SER A 412 -7.74 18.88 18.69
CA SER A 412 -7.22 18.60 17.36
C SER A 412 -6.19 17.47 17.38
N GLN A 413 -5.37 17.39 18.43
CA GLN A 413 -4.37 16.33 18.58
C GLN A 413 -5.03 14.99 18.94
N HIS A 414 -6.07 15.00 19.77
CA HIS A 414 -6.86 13.80 20.04
C HIS A 414 -7.54 13.28 18.77
N GLU A 415 -8.20 14.13 17.98
CA GLU A 415 -8.86 13.70 16.73
C GLU A 415 -7.85 13.14 15.71
N GLY A 416 -6.68 13.77 15.57
CA GLY A 416 -5.59 13.25 14.75
C GLY A 416 -5.08 11.88 15.22
N PHE A 417 -4.94 11.69 16.54
CA PHE A 417 -4.58 10.39 17.12
C PHE A 417 -5.68 9.34 16.92
N LYS A 418 -6.95 9.74 17.09
CA LYS A 418 -8.12 8.89 17.00
C LYS A 418 -8.25 8.23 15.63
N GLY A 419 -8.00 8.96 14.54
CA GLY A 419 -8.02 8.37 13.20
C GLY A 419 -7.03 7.22 13.02
N ALA A 420 -5.79 7.39 13.47
CA ALA A 420 -4.80 6.30 13.45
C ALA A 420 -5.18 5.15 14.41
N ALA A 421 -5.75 5.50 15.57
CA ALA A 421 -6.17 4.52 16.57
C ALA A 421 -7.33 3.64 16.10
N ASP A 422 -8.33 4.22 15.43
CA ASP A 422 -9.47 3.48 14.88
C ASP A 422 -9.03 2.48 13.79
N VAL A 423 -8.07 2.87 12.94
CA VAL A 423 -7.47 1.97 11.94
C VAL A 423 -6.73 0.80 12.60
N VAL A 424 -5.91 1.09 13.62
CA VAL A 424 -5.20 0.04 14.37
C VAL A 424 -6.18 -0.87 15.12
N ARG A 425 -7.26 -0.32 15.69
CA ARG A 425 -8.33 -1.09 16.34
C ARG A 425 -8.98 -2.06 15.34
N PHE A 426 -9.29 -1.60 14.13
CA PHE A 426 -9.88 -2.45 13.09
C PHE A 426 -8.99 -3.65 12.73
N GLU A 427 -7.67 -3.44 12.56
CA GLU A 427 -6.73 -4.56 12.33
C GLU A 427 -6.64 -5.48 13.55
N THR A 428 -6.76 -4.94 14.76
CA THR A 428 -6.80 -5.70 16.01
C THR A 428 -8.05 -6.59 16.09
N GLU A 429 -9.22 -6.05 15.75
CA GLU A 429 -10.50 -6.78 15.68
C GLU A 429 -10.40 -7.96 14.71
N ARG A 430 -9.90 -7.72 13.49
CA ARG A 430 -9.69 -8.76 12.48
C ARG A 430 -8.74 -9.86 12.95
N ALA A 431 -7.68 -9.48 13.67
CA ALA A 431 -6.73 -10.44 14.24
C ALA A 431 -7.34 -11.28 15.34
N CYS A 432 -8.17 -10.66 16.19
CA CYS A 432 -8.90 -11.37 17.24
C CYS A 432 -9.93 -12.35 16.67
N GLU A 433 -10.68 -11.94 15.65
CA GLU A 433 -11.62 -12.82 14.94
C GLU A 433 -10.91 -14.02 14.30
N ALA A 434 -9.79 -13.79 13.61
CA ALA A 434 -9.00 -14.86 13.03
C ALA A 434 -8.43 -15.82 14.09
N ALA A 435 -7.97 -15.30 15.23
CA ALA A 435 -7.41 -16.09 16.33
C ALA A 435 -8.46 -16.89 17.12
N ALA A 436 -9.71 -16.43 17.13
CA ALA A 436 -10.82 -17.08 17.82
C ALA A 436 -11.45 -18.23 17.01
N GLY A 437 -11.41 -18.16 15.68
CA GLY A 437 -12.03 -19.13 14.79
C GLY A 437 -13.55 -18.94 14.65
N SER A 438 -14.19 -19.75 13.80
CA SER A 438 -15.57 -19.55 13.34
C SER A 438 -16.67 -19.79 14.39
N GLU A 439 -16.37 -20.48 15.49
CA GLU A 439 -17.37 -20.86 16.50
C GLU A 439 -17.50 -19.87 17.66
N ALA A 440 -16.56 -18.93 17.78
CA ALA A 440 -16.50 -17.94 18.85
C ALA A 440 -17.09 -16.59 18.40
N LYS A 441 -17.73 -15.88 19.33
CA LYS A 441 -18.07 -14.46 19.13
C LYS A 441 -16.98 -13.61 19.76
N VAL A 442 -16.47 -12.65 19.01
CA VAL A 442 -15.40 -11.74 19.44
C VAL A 442 -15.96 -10.33 19.48
N LYS A 443 -15.68 -9.60 20.56
CA LYS A 443 -15.93 -8.16 20.65
C LYS A 443 -14.73 -7.47 21.28
N VAL A 444 -14.13 -6.53 20.57
CA VAL A 444 -13.04 -5.70 21.10
C VAL A 444 -13.65 -4.48 21.77
N HIS A 445 -13.20 -4.20 22.98
CA HIS A 445 -13.58 -3.02 23.75
C HIS A 445 -12.35 -2.14 23.94
N VAL A 446 -12.50 -0.86 23.67
CA VAL A 446 -11.50 0.16 24.03
C VAL A 446 -11.89 0.75 25.37
N TYR A 447 -10.91 1.00 26.24
CA TYR A 447 -11.13 1.62 27.54
C TYR A 447 -10.06 2.67 27.84
N GLY A 448 -10.07 3.22 29.05
CA GLY A 448 -9.07 4.17 29.51
C GLY A 448 -9.11 5.48 28.73
N SER A 449 -7.95 6.12 28.58
CA SER A 449 -7.91 7.51 28.11
C SER A 449 -8.39 7.71 26.67
N HIS A 450 -8.28 6.70 25.80
CA HIS A 450 -8.83 6.79 24.46
C HIS A 450 -10.37 6.79 24.48
N ALA A 451 -10.99 5.89 25.24
CA ALA A 451 -12.45 5.84 25.40
C ALA A 451 -13.02 7.11 26.08
N LEU A 452 -12.23 7.74 26.94
CA LEU A 452 -12.57 9.02 27.59
C LEU A 452 -12.33 10.27 26.71
N GLY A 453 -11.92 10.11 25.45
CA GLY A 453 -11.64 11.24 24.56
C GLY A 453 -10.40 12.06 24.94
N ALA A 454 -9.49 11.45 25.70
CA ALA A 454 -8.34 12.10 26.33
C ALA A 454 -6.97 11.52 25.92
N SER A 455 -6.92 10.73 24.85
CA SER A 455 -5.67 10.23 24.27
C SER A 455 -4.96 11.33 23.45
N LEU A 456 -3.64 11.38 23.57
CA LEU A 456 -2.78 12.34 22.88
C LEU A 456 -1.63 11.62 22.16
N PRO A 457 -1.18 12.12 20.99
CA PRO A 457 -0.11 11.50 20.23
C PRO A 457 1.22 11.53 21.00
N GLY A 458 2.07 10.54 20.73
CA GLY A 458 3.43 10.45 21.29
C GLY A 458 3.53 9.69 22.62
N PHE A 459 2.51 9.75 23.48
CA PHE A 459 2.59 9.09 24.80
C PHE A 459 1.32 8.37 25.27
N SER A 460 0.17 8.53 24.60
CA SER A 460 -0.97 7.65 24.88
C SER A 460 -0.90 6.38 24.04
N ASP A 461 -1.21 5.27 24.68
CA ASP A 461 -1.55 3.97 24.11
C ASP A 461 -3.08 3.84 23.93
N ILE A 462 -3.47 2.73 23.33
CA ILE A 462 -4.86 2.30 23.18
C ILE A 462 -5.03 1.07 24.05
N ASP A 463 -5.71 1.26 25.18
CA ASP A 463 -6.06 0.18 26.08
C ASP A 463 -7.24 -0.61 25.51
N THR A 464 -7.04 -1.90 25.26
CA THR A 464 -8.04 -2.77 24.65
C THR A 464 -8.21 -4.08 25.41
N VAL A 465 -9.45 -4.57 25.46
CA VAL A 465 -9.74 -5.94 25.88
C VAL A 465 -10.62 -6.59 24.83
N VAL A 466 -10.22 -7.77 24.39
CA VAL A 466 -11.06 -8.62 23.57
C VAL A 466 -11.87 -9.55 24.44
N ASN A 467 -13.19 -9.47 24.32
CA ASN A 467 -14.12 -10.38 24.93
C ASN A 467 -14.45 -11.51 23.96
N VAL A 468 -14.03 -12.73 24.29
CA VAL A 468 -14.22 -13.93 23.48
C VAL A 468 -15.27 -14.81 24.15
N THR A 469 -16.40 -14.98 23.48
CA THR A 469 -17.46 -15.88 23.91
C THR A 469 -17.29 -17.22 23.21
N SER A 470 -16.92 -18.25 23.96
CA SER A 470 -16.60 -19.59 23.44
C SER A 470 -17.30 -20.70 24.23
N ARG A 471 -17.35 -21.90 23.63
CA ARG A 471 -17.74 -23.15 24.31
C ARG A 471 -16.59 -23.74 25.13
N ASP A 472 -15.36 -23.32 24.84
CA ASP A 472 -14.18 -23.75 25.59
C ASP A 472 -14.27 -23.26 27.05
N LYS A 473 -14.17 -24.21 27.98
CA LYS A 473 -14.26 -23.96 29.43
C LYS A 473 -12.90 -23.60 30.05
N ASN A 474 -11.79 -23.78 29.33
CA ASN A 474 -10.47 -23.42 29.84
C ASN A 474 -9.52 -22.89 28.73
N PRO A 475 -9.88 -21.79 28.06
CA PRO A 475 -9.07 -21.21 27.02
C PRO A 475 -7.79 -20.56 27.59
N ALA A 476 -6.65 -20.88 26.99
CA ALA A 476 -5.37 -20.30 27.36
C ALA A 476 -5.19 -18.90 26.74
N ALA A 477 -5.26 -17.85 27.57
CA ALA A 477 -5.05 -16.45 27.17
C ALA A 477 -3.76 -16.23 26.38
N LEU A 478 -2.65 -16.82 26.84
CA LEU A 478 -1.35 -16.72 26.18
C LEU A 478 -1.37 -17.28 24.75
N ASN A 479 -2.03 -18.42 24.53
CA ASN A 479 -2.11 -19.03 23.19
C ASN A 479 -2.99 -18.20 22.25
N PHE A 480 -4.08 -17.62 22.76
CA PHE A 480 -4.90 -16.70 22.00
C PHE A 480 -4.10 -15.47 21.56
N LEU A 481 -3.40 -14.82 22.49
CA LEU A 481 -2.61 -13.63 22.19
C LEU A 481 -1.43 -13.92 21.26
N ARG A 482 -0.81 -15.12 21.35
CA ARG A 482 0.21 -15.55 20.37
C ARG A 482 -0.36 -15.63 18.95
N ARG A 483 -1.53 -16.26 18.77
CA ARG A 483 -2.18 -16.31 17.45
C ARG A 483 -2.53 -14.93 16.90
N VAL A 484 -2.99 -14.01 17.76
CA VAL A 484 -3.21 -12.60 17.38
C VAL A 484 -1.90 -11.95 16.93
N ALA A 485 -0.83 -12.11 17.72
CA ALA A 485 0.48 -11.56 17.40
C ALA A 485 1.04 -12.11 16.08
N ASP A 486 0.96 -13.42 15.85
CA ASP A 486 1.45 -14.07 14.63
C ASP A 486 0.69 -13.56 13.40
N PHE A 487 -0.63 -13.44 13.49
CA PHE A 487 -1.47 -12.92 12.42
C PHE A 487 -1.13 -11.47 12.07
N LEU A 488 -0.91 -10.61 13.08
CA LEU A 488 -0.50 -9.23 12.85
C LEU A 488 0.94 -9.16 12.31
N GLN A 489 1.88 -9.91 12.89
CA GLN A 489 3.28 -9.92 12.48
C GLN A 489 3.46 -10.35 11.00
N ALA A 490 2.63 -11.28 10.52
CA ALA A 490 2.64 -11.71 9.12
C ALA A 490 2.29 -10.58 8.14
N ARG A 491 1.38 -9.67 8.52
CA ARG A 491 1.01 -8.50 7.69
C ARG A 491 1.88 -7.27 7.97
N HIS A 492 2.43 -7.20 9.17
CA HIS A 492 3.17 -6.06 9.68
C HIS A 492 4.59 -6.48 10.08
N PRO A 493 5.47 -6.80 9.11
CA PRO A 493 6.82 -7.31 9.39
C PRO A 493 7.70 -6.31 10.16
N THR A 494 7.44 -5.01 10.00
CA THR A 494 8.13 -3.93 10.74
C THR A 494 7.48 -3.59 12.08
N GLY A 495 6.38 -4.28 12.42
CA GLY A 495 5.69 -4.10 13.69
C GLY A 495 6.52 -4.58 14.86
N LYS A 496 6.21 -4.08 16.05
CA LYS A 496 6.82 -4.52 17.31
C LYS A 496 5.74 -5.16 18.16
N PHE A 497 5.98 -6.39 18.61
CA PHE A 497 5.02 -7.18 19.39
C PHE A 497 5.71 -7.73 20.63
N ARG A 498 5.05 -7.61 21.78
CA ARG A 498 5.56 -8.10 23.06
C ARG A 498 4.42 -8.63 23.91
N ILE A 499 4.49 -9.89 24.28
CA ILE A 499 3.58 -10.46 25.29
C ILE A 499 4.24 -10.36 26.66
N ARG A 500 3.52 -9.83 27.64
CA ARG A 500 3.95 -9.73 29.04
C ARG A 500 2.90 -10.36 29.95
N GLU A 501 3.37 -10.98 31.03
CA GLU A 501 2.50 -11.48 32.11
C GLU A 501 2.61 -10.54 33.31
N ALA A 502 1.49 -9.96 33.72
CA ALA A 502 1.38 -9.23 34.97
C ALA A 502 0.80 -10.15 36.04
N LYS A 503 1.50 -10.30 37.17
CA LYS A 503 0.99 -11.03 38.34
C LYS A 503 0.22 -10.06 39.23
N SER A 504 -1.05 -10.35 39.47
CA SER A 504 -1.87 -9.68 40.48
C SER A 504 -2.35 -10.73 41.47
N LYS A 505 -1.77 -10.73 42.67
CA LYS A 505 -1.95 -11.80 43.67
C LYS A 505 -1.64 -13.18 43.05
N GLU A 506 -2.64 -14.06 43.00
CA GLU A 506 -2.55 -15.41 42.41
C GLU A 506 -2.97 -15.46 40.93
N THR A 507 -3.47 -14.36 40.38
CA THR A 507 -3.96 -14.28 39.01
C THR A 507 -2.89 -13.76 38.06
N ARG A 508 -2.75 -14.41 36.90
CA ARG A 508 -1.85 -13.99 35.82
C ARG A 508 -2.64 -13.34 34.70
N LEU A 509 -2.36 -12.06 34.44
CA LEU A 509 -2.92 -11.32 33.31
C LEU A 509 -1.90 -11.32 32.16
N CYS A 510 -2.30 -11.84 31.02
CA CYS A 510 -1.50 -11.77 29.80
C CYS A 510 -1.89 -10.51 29.02
N ILE A 511 -0.89 -9.73 28.61
CA ILE A 511 -1.07 -8.50 27.85
C ILE A 511 -0.19 -8.58 26.60
N LEU A 512 -0.77 -8.39 25.42
CA LEU A 512 -0.05 -8.21 24.17
C LEU A 512 0.09 -6.70 23.90
N THR A 513 1.30 -6.18 24.04
CA THR A 513 1.66 -4.82 23.65
C THR A 513 2.19 -4.81 22.24
N PHE A 514 1.66 -3.97 21.36
CA PHE A 514 2.17 -3.88 19.99
C PHE A 514 2.05 -2.51 19.32
N ARG A 515 2.85 -2.34 18.25
CA ARG A 515 2.72 -1.28 17.26
C ARG A 515 2.78 -1.92 15.88
N LEU A 516 1.79 -1.68 15.03
CA LEU A 516 1.70 -2.29 13.70
C LEU A 516 2.77 -1.75 12.73
N TRP A 517 3.19 -0.49 12.88
CA TRP A 517 4.27 0.10 12.10
C TRP A 517 4.97 1.22 12.87
N PRO A 518 6.15 1.70 12.43
CA PRO A 518 6.80 2.87 13.02
C PRO A 518 5.87 4.11 13.04
N GLY A 519 5.62 4.64 14.23
CA GLY A 519 4.72 5.78 14.44
C GLY A 519 3.24 5.43 14.58
N ALA A 520 2.84 4.15 14.47
CA ALA A 520 1.50 3.72 14.87
C ALA A 520 1.28 3.91 16.38
N PRO A 521 0.05 4.21 16.82
CA PRO A 521 -0.33 4.10 18.22
C PRO A 521 0.06 2.74 18.81
N ALA A 522 0.54 2.74 20.05
CA ALA A 522 0.72 1.50 20.79
C ALA A 522 -0.65 0.96 21.23
N VAL A 523 -0.82 -0.34 21.20
CA VAL A 523 -2.01 -1.03 21.71
C VAL A 523 -1.58 -1.97 22.82
N ASP A 524 -2.28 -1.93 23.94
CA ASP A 524 -2.23 -2.95 24.98
C ASP A 524 -3.51 -3.78 24.89
N LEU A 525 -3.39 -5.02 24.41
CA LEU A 525 -4.50 -5.96 24.25
C LEU A 525 -4.50 -7.01 25.34
N GLN A 526 -5.59 -7.04 26.11
CA GLN A 526 -5.91 -8.10 27.05
C GLN A 526 -7.01 -8.99 26.51
N VAL A 527 -7.18 -10.19 27.07
CA VAL A 527 -8.25 -11.12 26.67
C VAL A 527 -9.11 -11.51 27.87
N SER A 528 -10.42 -11.46 27.65
CA SER A 528 -11.44 -11.93 28.59
C SER A 528 -12.25 -13.03 27.92
N PHE A 529 -12.38 -14.19 28.57
CA PHE A 529 -13.20 -15.28 28.09
C PHE A 529 -14.52 -15.36 28.85
N ARG A 530 -15.61 -15.53 28.10
CA ARG A 530 -16.96 -15.78 28.64
C ARG A 530 -17.53 -17.07 28.10
N ASN A 531 -18.24 -17.77 28.96
CA ASN A 531 -18.95 -18.97 28.56
C ASN A 531 -20.17 -18.59 27.71
N ARG A 532 -20.29 -19.22 26.53
CA ARG A 532 -21.37 -18.96 25.59
C ARG A 532 -22.78 -19.25 26.13
N SER A 533 -22.95 -20.19 27.07
CA SER A 533 -24.29 -20.57 27.55
C SER A 533 -24.87 -19.60 28.57
N ASN A 534 -24.04 -18.96 29.39
CA ASN A 534 -24.50 -18.13 30.52
C ASN A 534 -23.85 -16.73 30.58
N GLY A 535 -22.90 -16.43 29.68
CA GLY A 535 -22.22 -15.14 29.61
C GLY A 535 -21.25 -14.85 30.78
N VAL A 536 -21.06 -15.79 31.70
CA VAL A 536 -20.21 -15.62 32.89
C VAL A 536 -18.73 -15.72 32.50
N PHE A 537 -17.87 -14.95 33.18
CA PHE A 537 -16.42 -15.04 33.00
C PHE A 537 -15.90 -16.45 33.32
N VAL A 538 -15.00 -16.96 32.49
CA VAL A 538 -14.46 -18.31 32.65
C VAL A 538 -13.50 -18.43 33.84
N ASN A 539 -12.83 -17.34 34.21
CA ASN A 539 -11.92 -17.27 35.35
C ASN A 539 -11.71 -15.82 35.85
N ASP A 540 -11.04 -15.66 37.00
CA ASP A 540 -10.72 -14.35 37.58
C ASP A 540 -9.81 -13.50 36.69
N ALA A 541 -8.91 -14.11 35.92
CA ALA A 541 -8.08 -13.39 34.96
C ALA A 541 -8.93 -12.67 33.91
N SER A 542 -9.98 -13.33 33.41
CA SER A 542 -10.93 -12.74 32.46
C SER A 542 -11.73 -11.61 33.09
N ARG A 543 -12.17 -11.77 34.34
CA ARG A 543 -12.88 -10.74 35.10
C ARG A 543 -12.01 -9.51 35.33
N LEU A 544 -10.76 -9.70 35.75
CA LEU A 544 -9.79 -8.63 35.97
C LEU A 544 -9.43 -7.91 34.66
N ALA A 545 -9.21 -8.66 33.57
CA ALA A 545 -8.93 -8.08 32.26
C ALA A 545 -10.06 -7.17 31.75
N PHE A 546 -11.32 -7.53 32.05
CA PHE A 546 -12.48 -6.73 31.70
C PHE A 546 -12.75 -5.56 32.66
N GLY A 547 -12.05 -5.50 33.80
CA GLY A 547 -12.26 -4.47 34.83
C GLY A 547 -12.07 -3.05 34.31
N GLY A 548 -11.03 -2.82 33.49
CA GLY A 548 -10.77 -1.48 32.92
C GLY A 548 -11.91 -0.93 32.06
N VAL A 549 -12.66 -1.80 31.38
CA VAL A 549 -13.87 -1.40 30.63
C VAL A 549 -14.98 -0.99 31.60
N VAL A 550 -15.21 -1.77 32.66
CA VAL A 550 -16.22 -1.46 33.68
C VAL A 550 -15.91 -0.15 34.37
N ASP A 551 -14.66 0.08 34.75
CA ASP A 551 -14.23 1.31 35.42
C ASP A 551 -14.38 2.53 34.51
N THR A 552 -14.04 2.39 33.23
CA THR A 552 -14.22 3.47 32.24
C THR A 552 -15.69 3.82 32.03
N ILE A 553 -16.57 2.82 31.92
CA ILE A 553 -18.02 3.03 31.79
C ILE A 553 -18.56 3.77 33.02
N ARG A 554 -18.21 3.29 34.23
CA ARG A 554 -18.63 3.94 35.49
C ARG A 554 -18.16 5.38 35.59
N LEU A 555 -16.95 5.67 35.13
CA LEU A 555 -16.43 7.04 35.09
C LEU A 555 -17.20 7.91 34.09
N GLN A 556 -17.57 7.38 32.92
CA GLN A 556 -18.39 8.12 31.95
C GLN A 556 -19.82 8.37 32.45
N GLU A 557 -20.37 7.43 33.22
CA GLU A 557 -21.70 7.52 33.84
C GLU A 557 -21.71 8.49 35.04
N SER A 558 -20.58 8.67 35.73
CA SER A 558 -20.48 9.61 36.86
C SER A 558 -20.29 11.07 36.43
N ILE A 559 -20.00 11.32 35.16
CA ILE A 559 -19.84 12.65 34.57
C ILE A 559 -21.13 13.03 33.83
N ALA A 560 -21.73 14.17 34.20
CA ALA A 560 -22.90 14.71 33.51
C ALA A 560 -22.62 14.91 32.01
N GLU A 561 -23.58 14.60 31.14
CA GLU A 561 -23.42 14.60 29.67
C GLU A 561 -22.84 15.92 29.16
N GLU A 562 -23.37 17.04 29.66
CA GLU A 562 -22.96 18.39 29.31
C GLU A 562 -21.52 18.72 29.75
N GLN A 563 -20.98 18.00 30.74
CA GLN A 563 -19.63 18.19 31.26
C GLN A 563 -18.58 17.31 30.58
N ARG A 564 -19.00 16.28 29.82
CA ARG A 564 -18.06 15.29 29.24
C ARG A 564 -16.99 15.94 28.36
N LYS A 565 -17.36 16.90 27.50
CA LYS A 565 -16.40 17.62 26.65
C LYS A 565 -15.36 18.39 27.47
N THR A 566 -15.82 19.07 28.53
CA THR A 566 -14.96 19.82 29.45
C THR A 566 -14.04 18.88 30.22
N PHE A 567 -14.56 17.76 30.73
CA PHE A 567 -13.78 16.73 31.41
C PHE A 567 -12.68 16.16 30.52
N SER A 568 -13.01 15.73 29.29
CA SER A 568 -12.01 15.23 28.33
C SER A 568 -10.94 16.28 28.02
N GLY A 569 -11.34 17.55 27.84
CA GLY A 569 -10.41 18.66 27.62
C GLY A 569 -9.46 18.87 28.80
N ALA A 570 -10.00 18.93 30.02
CA ALA A 570 -9.20 19.06 31.24
C ALA A 570 -8.24 17.88 31.41
N LEU A 571 -8.72 16.65 31.18
CA LEU A 571 -7.91 15.44 31.29
C LEU A 571 -6.76 15.42 30.28
N ARG A 572 -6.97 15.90 29.04
CA ARG A 572 -5.87 16.06 28.06
C ARG A 572 -4.81 17.03 28.54
N ILE A 573 -5.22 18.19 29.06
CA ILE A 573 -4.30 19.20 29.59
C ILE A 573 -3.51 18.63 30.78
N LEU A 574 -4.18 17.98 31.74
CA LEU A 574 -3.55 17.39 32.92
C LEU A 574 -2.59 16.25 32.55
N LYS A 575 -2.98 15.36 31.64
CA LYS A 575 -2.11 14.30 31.14
C LYS A 575 -0.88 14.88 30.43
N PHE A 576 -1.07 15.89 29.59
CA PHE A 576 0.06 16.56 28.92
C PHE A 576 0.98 17.23 29.94
N TRP A 577 0.43 17.93 30.94
CA TRP A 577 1.17 18.49 32.06
C TRP A 577 2.00 17.43 32.78
N ALA A 578 1.36 16.34 33.20
CA ALA A 578 2.00 15.26 33.97
C ALA A 578 3.13 14.61 33.17
N HIS A 579 2.92 14.39 31.87
CA HIS A 579 3.94 13.88 30.96
C HIS A 579 5.13 14.84 30.83
N GLN A 580 4.89 16.14 30.60
CA GLN A 580 5.95 17.16 30.51
C GLN A 580 6.74 17.31 31.82
N ARG A 581 6.10 17.05 32.96
CA ARG A 581 6.72 17.07 34.29
C ARG A 581 7.34 15.74 34.70
N GLN A 582 7.26 14.70 33.86
CA GLN A 582 7.75 13.35 34.15
C GLN A 582 7.14 12.72 35.42
N VAL A 583 5.88 13.07 35.72
CA VAL A 583 5.08 12.52 36.83
C VAL A 583 3.90 11.66 36.34
N TYR A 584 4.02 11.14 35.12
CA TYR A 584 3.06 10.23 34.50
C TYR A 584 3.69 8.84 34.33
N GLY A 585 3.17 7.82 35.01
CA GLY A 585 3.67 6.44 34.92
C GLY A 585 4.50 5.98 36.12
N SER A 586 5.39 5.00 35.91
CA SER A 586 6.07 4.19 36.95
C SER A 586 6.60 5.00 38.14
N GLY A 587 6.00 4.80 39.31
CA GLY A 587 6.34 5.50 40.57
C GLY A 587 5.40 6.67 40.92
N TYR A 588 4.53 7.08 39.99
CA TYR A 588 3.52 8.13 40.13
C TYR A 588 2.14 7.63 39.69
N LEU A 589 1.18 8.55 39.56
CA LEU A 589 -0.13 8.26 38.98
C LEU A 589 0.02 7.86 37.50
N GLY A 590 -0.54 6.71 37.16
CA GLY A 590 -0.74 6.27 35.78
C GLY A 590 -2.01 6.88 35.16
N GLY A 591 -2.30 6.53 33.92
CA GLY A 591 -3.43 7.12 33.18
C GLY A 591 -4.83 6.87 33.74
N GLY A 592 -5.02 5.86 34.59
CA GLY A 592 -6.27 5.66 35.32
C GLY A 592 -6.27 6.26 36.73
N GLY A 593 -5.12 6.71 37.23
CA GLY A 593 -5.01 7.43 38.50
C GLY A 593 -5.17 8.95 38.33
N TRP A 594 -4.71 9.48 37.20
CA TRP A 594 -5.11 10.79 36.68
C TRP A 594 -6.53 10.73 36.14
#